data_AF-A0A5E6RZN6-F1
#
_entry.id   AF-A0A5E6RZN6-F1
#
_cell.length_a   1.000
_cell.length_b   1.000
_cell.length_c   1.000
_cell.angle_alpha   90.00
_cell.angle_beta   90.00
_cell.angle_gamma   90.00
#
_symmetry.space_group_name_H-M   'P 1'
#
loop_
_entity.id
_entity.type
_entity.pdbx_description
1 polymer ?
#
loop_
_entity_poly.entity_id
_entity_poly.type
_entity_poly.pdbx_seq_one_letter_code
_entity_poly.pdbx_strand_id
1 'polypeptide(L)' 'MTHINDISVNDDPNNMFGGEKNSGIGRFNSDWIIAELTSDHWNSVQHKRRAYPF' A
#
# COMPACT_ATOMS: atom_id res chain seq x y z
N MET A 1 -7.25 9.40 -11.09
CA MET A 1 -6.03 10.14 -11.50
C MET A 1 -6.44 11.31 -12.38
N THR A 2 -5.67 12.39 -12.37
CA THR A 2 -5.98 13.61 -13.13
C THR A 2 -4.72 14.13 -13.78
N HIS A 3 -4.78 14.38 -15.08
CA HIS A 3 -3.71 15.01 -15.85
C HIS A 3 -4.25 16.32 -16.44
N ILE A 4 -3.50 17.42 -16.32
CA ILE A 4 -3.88 18.73 -16.85
C ILE A 4 -3.13 18.96 -18.17
N ASN A 5 -3.86 19.23 -19.26
CA ASN A 5 -3.31 19.43 -20.61
C ASN A 5 -2.51 18.24 -21.16
N ASP A 6 -2.85 17.02 -20.76
CA ASP A 6 -2.15 15.80 -21.16
C ASP A 6 -3.16 14.67 -21.47
N ILE A 7 -2.68 13.56 -22.01
CA ILE A 7 -3.52 12.42 -22.41
C ILE A 7 -4.04 11.64 -21.19
N SER A 8 -5.21 11.02 -21.34
CA SER A 8 -5.84 10.23 -20.28
C SER A 8 -5.19 8.86 -20.03
N VAL A 9 -4.37 8.37 -20.96
CA VAL A 9 -3.76 7.02 -20.94
C VAL A 9 -2.33 7.05 -20.39
N ASN A 10 -1.89 8.17 -19.83
CA ASN A 10 -0.53 8.32 -19.31
C ASN A 10 -0.32 7.39 -18.09
N ASP A 11 0.77 6.62 -18.11
CA ASP A 11 1.20 5.74 -17.03
C ASP A 11 2.72 5.86 -16.82
N ASP A 12 3.13 5.91 -15.55
CA ASP A 12 4.54 6.03 -15.13
C ASP A 12 4.82 4.94 -14.09
N PRO A 13 5.83 4.07 -14.29
CA PRO A 13 6.20 3.02 -13.34
C PRO A 13 6.54 3.54 -11.93
N ASN A 14 6.93 4.81 -11.81
CA ASN A 14 7.32 5.44 -10.56
C ASN A 14 6.16 6.17 -9.85
N ASN A 15 4.96 6.15 -10.43
CA ASN A 15 3.79 6.83 -9.87
C ASN A 15 2.62 5.86 -9.70
N MET A 16 1.70 6.21 -8.80
CA MET A 16 0.55 5.36 -8.49
C MET A 16 -0.38 5.22 -9.71
N PHE A 17 -0.80 3.99 -10.00
CA PHE A 17 -1.86 3.72 -10.97
C PHE A 17 -3.08 3.07 -10.31
N GLY A 18 -4.27 3.64 -10.51
CA GLY A 18 -5.50 3.04 -10.01
C GLY A 18 -6.72 3.95 -10.02
N GLY A 19 -7.87 3.35 -9.72
CA GLY A 19 -9.18 3.98 -9.86
C GLY A 19 -9.97 4.08 -8.57
N GLU A 20 -11.24 4.45 -8.74
CA GLU A 20 -12.26 4.50 -7.67
C GLU A 20 -13.62 4.04 -8.23
N LYS A 21 -14.58 3.75 -7.34
CA LYS A 21 -15.97 3.33 -7.66
C LYS A 21 -15.98 2.02 -8.46
N ASN A 22 -16.70 1.99 -9.58
CA ASN A 22 -16.78 0.82 -10.47
C ASN A 22 -15.43 0.50 -11.15
N SER A 23 -14.41 1.33 -10.97
CA SER A 23 -13.05 1.09 -11.47
C SER A 23 -12.19 0.28 -10.50
N GLY A 24 -12.72 -0.07 -9.31
CA GLY A 24 -12.01 -0.82 -8.27
C GLY A 24 -11.34 0.05 -7.21
N ILE A 25 -10.65 -0.62 -6.28
CA ILE A 25 -9.84 -0.06 -5.19
C ILE A 25 -8.42 -0.62 -5.26
N GLY A 26 -7.49 -0.06 -4.49
CA GLY A 26 -6.07 -0.43 -4.53
C GLY A 26 -5.28 0.37 -5.56
N ARG A 27 -3.95 0.26 -5.53
CA ARG A 27 -3.03 0.98 -6.40
C ARG A 27 -1.91 0.05 -6.84
N PHE A 28 -1.49 0.19 -8.10
CA PHE A 28 -0.32 -0.46 -8.67
C PHE A 28 0.86 0.51 -8.75
N ASN A 29 2.03 -0.05 -9.04
CA ASN A 29 3.34 0.59 -9.17
C ASN A 29 4.01 1.03 -7.85
N SER A 30 5.35 1.16 -7.90
CA SER A 30 6.21 1.68 -6.82
C SER A 30 5.90 1.10 -5.43
N ASP A 31 5.93 1.93 -4.39
CA ASP A 31 5.69 1.48 -3.01
C ASP A 31 4.25 1.01 -2.77
N TRP A 32 3.30 1.43 -3.62
CA TRP A 32 1.89 1.05 -3.49
C TRP A 32 1.66 -0.42 -3.78
N ILE A 33 2.32 -0.98 -4.81
CA ILE A 33 2.18 -2.43 -5.08
C ILE A 33 2.88 -3.28 -4.03
N ILE A 34 3.94 -2.77 -3.39
CA ILE A 34 4.59 -3.44 -2.27
C ILE A 34 3.60 -3.54 -1.11
N ALA A 35 2.96 -2.45 -0.73
CA ALA A 35 1.95 -2.45 0.33
C ALA A 35 0.76 -3.38 0.02
N GLU A 36 0.33 -3.46 -1.24
CA GLU A 36 -0.79 -4.32 -1.66
C GLU A 36 -0.42 -5.83 -1.63
N LEU A 37 0.84 -6.18 -1.93
CA LEU A 37 1.31 -7.57 -2.01
C LEU A 37 2.08 -8.05 -0.77
N THR A 38 2.23 -7.19 0.23
CA THR A 38 2.87 -7.53 1.50
C THR A 38 1.93 -7.22 2.66
N SER A 39 2.33 -7.61 3.86
CA SER A 39 1.56 -7.31 5.07
C SER A 39 2.51 -6.95 6.18
N ASP A 40 2.14 -5.95 6.97
CA ASP A 40 2.88 -5.59 8.16
C ASP A 40 2.85 -6.76 9.15
N HIS A 41 4.04 -7.19 9.58
CA HIS A 41 4.19 -8.26 10.54
C HIS A 41 4.88 -7.73 11.79
N TRP A 42 4.08 -7.48 12.84
CA TRP A 42 4.60 -7.07 14.13
C TRP A 42 5.20 -8.27 14.87
N ASN A 43 6.51 -8.20 15.12
CA ASN A 43 7.24 -9.19 15.90
C ASN A 43 7.87 -8.54 17.13
N SER A 44 7.73 -9.18 18.29
CA SER A 44 8.35 -8.72 19.54
C SER A 44 8.98 -9.89 20.29
N VAL A 45 10.04 -9.59 21.04
CA VAL A 45 10.75 -10.56 21.86
C VAL A 45 10.69 -10.12 23.32
N GLN A 46 10.21 -11.01 24.19
CA GLN A 46 10.24 -10.77 25.63
C GLN A 46 11.59 -11.21 26.21
N HIS A 47 12.43 -10.25 26.61
CA HIS A 47 13.77 -10.54 27.15
C HIS A 47 13.80 -10.94 28.64
N LYS A 48 12.74 -10.67 29.40
CA LYS A 48 12.65 -10.97 30.84
C LYS A 48 11.26 -11.48 31.20
N ARG A 49 11.16 -12.35 32.21
CA ARG A 49 9.86 -12.87 32.69
C ARG A 49 8.98 -11.72 33.18
N ARG A 50 7.73 -11.70 32.73
CA ARG A 50 6.69 -10.75 33.18
C ARG A 50 5.79 -11.43 34.21
N ALA A 51 5.34 -10.65 35.20
CA ALA A 51 4.25 -11.05 36.08
C ALA A 51 2.93 -10.75 35.36
N TYR A 52 2.08 -11.77 35.22
CA TYR A 52 0.73 -11.62 34.69
C TYR A 52 -0.27 -11.51 35.85
N PRO A 53 -1.42 -10.83 35.65
CA PRO A 53 -2.35 -10.49 36.73
C PRO A 53 -3.15 -11.67 37.30
N PHE A 54 -3.06 -12.86 36.69
CA PHE A 54 -3.65 -14.12 37.16
C PHE A 54 -2.74 -15.29 36.82
#